data_AF-A0A0N4WPR0-F1
#
_entry.id   AF-A0A0N4WPR0-F1
#
_cell.length_a   1.000
_cell.length_b   1.000
_cell.length_c   1.000
_cell.angle_alpha   90.00
_cell.angle_beta   90.00
_cell.angle_gamma   90.00
#
_symmetry.space_group_name_H-M   'P 1'
#
loop_
_entity.id
_entity.type
_entity.pdbx_description
1 polymer ?
#
loop_
_entity_poly.entity_id
_entity_poly.type
_entity_poly.pdbx_seq_one_letter_code
_entity_poly.pdbx_strand_id
1 'polypeptide(L)'
;MTVLNSKITNQSINVQSAVTTIINDTMITLTSFTVPLTPTLATKFIFDGTHLALWNTGRKLNLVCDSEETAASLNCMVNTDCVYQQAENK
;
A
#
# COMPACT_ATOMS: atom_id res chain seq x y z
N MET A 1 13.15 51.35 12.36
CA MET A 1 12.21 50.22 12.46
C MET A 1 12.67 49.16 11.47
N THR A 2 13.50 48.22 11.92
CA THR A 2 14.16 47.25 11.02
C THR A 2 13.26 46.03 10.88
N VAL A 3 12.76 45.80 9.67
CA VAL A 3 11.96 44.62 9.33
C VAL A 3 12.93 43.46 9.10
N LEU A 4 12.87 42.44 9.96
CA LEU A 4 13.61 41.19 9.77
C LEU A 4 12.82 40.28 8.81
N ASN A 5 13.28 40.19 7.57
CA ASN A 5 12.75 39.24 6.60
C ASN A 5 13.36 37.85 6.88
N SER A 6 12.66 36.98 7.60
CA SER A 6 13.08 35.59 7.81
C SER A 6 12.78 34.75 6.56
N LYS A 7 13.84 34.32 5.86
CA LYS A 7 13.75 33.38 4.74
C LYS A 7 13.54 31.96 5.28
N ILE A 8 12.36 31.39 5.07
CA ILE A 8 12.06 30.02 5.48
C ILE A 8 12.75 29.07 4.48
N THR A 9 13.70 28.27 4.97
CA THR A 9 14.38 27.24 4.17
C THR A 9 13.89 25.87 4.63
N ASN A 10 13.34 25.07 3.71
CA ASN A 10 12.94 23.70 4.03
C ASN A 10 14.18 22.82 4.10
N GLN A 11 14.39 22.15 5.23
CA GLN A 11 15.48 21.20 5.45
C GLN A 11 14.90 19.84 5.86
N SER A 12 15.21 18.79 5.11
CA SER A 12 14.83 17.42 5.47
C SER A 12 15.82 16.85 6.48
N ILE A 13 15.30 16.23 7.53
CA ILE A 13 16.09 15.71 8.65
C ILE A 13 15.65 14.28 8.91
N ASN A 14 16.63 13.37 9.03
CA ASN A 14 16.38 12.02 9.50
C ASN A 14 16.56 11.99 11.02
N VAL A 15 15.47 11.78 11.75
CA VAL A 15 15.49 11.71 13.21
C VAL A 15 15.21 10.28 13.63
N GLN A 16 16.09 9.73 14.46
CA GLN A 16 15.92 8.40 15.04
C GLN A 16 15.30 8.51 16.43
N SER A 17 14.51 7.50 16.81
CA SER A 17 13.87 7.47 18.13
C SER A 17 14.91 7.43 19.23
N ALA A 18 14.68 8.20 20.29
CA ALA A 18 15.57 8.38 21.45
C ALA A 18 16.97 8.93 21.12
N VAL A 19 17.18 9.45 19.91
CA VAL A 19 18.42 10.12 19.50
C VAL A 19 18.18 11.62 19.39
N THR A 20 19.17 12.38 19.83
CA THR A 20 19.14 13.85 19.80
C THR A 20 19.94 14.36 18.60
N THR A 21 19.33 15.23 17.81
CA THR A 21 19.94 15.85 16.63
C THR A 21 19.97 17.38 16.81
N ILE A 22 21.10 18.02 16.50
CA ILE A 22 21.29 19.47 16.62
C ILE A 22 21.23 20.12 15.24
N ILE A 23 20.44 21.18 15.10
CA ILE A 23 20.19 21.88 13.83
C ILE A 23 20.09 23.37 14.10
N ASN A 24 20.98 24.19 13.53
CA ASN A 24 21.01 25.65 13.72
C ASN A 24 20.86 26.03 15.20
N ASP A 25 21.70 25.44 16.05
CA ASP A 25 21.70 25.61 17.52
C ASP A 25 20.42 25.17 18.25
N THR A 26 19.53 24.45 17.56
CA THR A 26 18.31 23.87 18.13
C THR A 26 18.49 22.38 18.34
N MET A 27 18.16 21.90 19.54
CA MET A 27 18.22 20.48 19.90
C MET A 27 16.85 19.82 19.70
N ILE A 28 16.80 18.76 18.89
CA ILE A 28 15.57 18.02 18.58
C ILE A 28 15.77 16.56 18.99
N THR A 29 14.86 16.05 19.82
CA THR A 29 14.86 14.64 20.25
C THR A 29 13.51 14.02 19.92
N LEU A 30 13.49 12.94 19.15
CA LEU A 30 12.28 12.18 18.89
C LEU A 30 12.03 11.21 20.05
N THR A 31 11.12 11.54 20.97
CA THR A 31 10.85 10.72 22.16
C THR A 31 9.97 9.50 21.88
N SER A 32 8.99 9.66 20.99
CA SER A 32 8.09 8.59 20.61
C SER A 32 7.53 8.86 19.22
N PHE A 33 7.48 7.81 18.40
CA PHE A 33 6.72 7.80 17.16
C PHE A 33 5.67 6.70 17.29
N THR A 34 4.41 7.09 17.33
CA THR A 34 3.31 6.12 17.35
C THR A 34 2.77 6.00 15.94
N VAL A 35 3.08 4.88 15.29
CA VAL A 35 2.29 4.46 14.14
C VAL A 35 0.97 3.94 14.73
N PRO A 36 -0.19 4.51 14.37
CA PRO A 36 -1.45 3.89 14.77
C PRO A 36 -1.39 2.45 14.28
N LEU A 37 -1.69 1.48 15.16
CA LEU A 37 -1.67 0.05 14.83
C LEU A 37 -2.19 -0.10 13.40
N THR A 38 -1.32 -0.54 12.49
CA THR A 38 -1.72 -0.73 11.10
C THR A 38 -2.96 -1.58 11.18
N PRO A 39 -4.15 -1.07 10.79
CA PRO A 39 -5.34 -1.89 10.85
C PRO A 39 -4.95 -3.17 10.12
N THR A 40 -5.12 -4.32 10.78
CA THR A 40 -4.84 -5.64 10.21
C THR A 40 -5.25 -5.55 8.75
N LEU A 41 -4.32 -5.82 7.83
CA LEU A 41 -4.47 -5.63 6.39
C LEU A 41 -5.56 -6.60 5.86
N ALA A 42 -6.78 -6.42 6.34
CA ALA A 42 -7.99 -7.13 6.00
C ALA A 42 -8.46 -6.69 4.61
N THR A 43 -7.85 -5.65 4.07
CA THR A 43 -8.04 -5.19 2.71
C THR A 43 -7.25 -6.09 1.78
N LYS A 44 -7.96 -6.80 0.92
CA LYS A 44 -7.36 -7.54 -0.19
C LYS A 44 -6.59 -6.56 -1.08
N PHE A 45 -5.46 -6.99 -1.63
CA PHE A 45 -4.63 -6.21 -2.53
C PHE A 45 -4.09 -7.09 -3.66
N ILE A 46 -3.72 -6.48 -4.78
CA ILE A 46 -2.96 -7.11 -5.85
C ILE A 46 -1.54 -6.56 -5.78
N PHE A 47 -0.57 -7.45 -5.98
CA PHE A 47 0.84 -7.11 -6.07
C PHE A 47 1.43 -7.81 -7.29
N ASP A 48 2.20 -7.08 -8.11
CA ASP A 48 2.86 -7.59 -9.31
C ASP A 48 4.38 -7.79 -9.13
N GLY A 49 4.90 -7.61 -7.91
CA GLY A 49 6.35 -7.59 -7.63
C GLY A 49 6.92 -6.19 -7.45
N THR A 50 6.28 -5.15 -7.99
CA THR A 50 6.78 -3.76 -7.96
C THR A 50 5.71 -2.76 -7.52
N HIS A 51 4.48 -2.97 -7.95
CA HIS A 51 3.32 -2.11 -7.71
C HIS A 51 2.31 -2.84 -6.84
N LEU A 52 1.72 -2.08 -5.93
CA LEU A 52 0.66 -2.55 -5.05
C LEU A 52 -0.62 -1.76 -5.33
N ALA A 53 -1.73 -2.48 -5.51
CA ALA A 53 -3.05 -1.90 -5.73
C ALA A 53 -4.06 -2.50 -4.74
N LEU A 54 -4.96 -1.69 -4.21
CA LEU A 54 -6.03 -2.17 -3.33
C LEU A 54 -7.10 -2.89 -4.16
N TRP A 55 -7.47 -4.11 -3.75
CA TRP A 55 -8.57 -4.85 -4.33
C TRP A 55 -9.84 -4.61 -3.51
N ASN A 56 -10.55 -3.55 -3.83
CA ASN A 56 -11.80 -3.17 -3.14
C ASN A 56 -13.07 -3.75 -3.79
N THR A 57 -12.94 -4.62 -4.78
CA THR A 57 -14.09 -5.21 -5.44
C THR A 57 -14.60 -6.41 -4.64
N GLY A 58 -15.91 -6.45 -4.36
CA GLY A 58 -16.58 -7.64 -3.81
C GLY A 58 -16.71 -8.78 -4.83
N ARG A 59 -16.14 -8.62 -6.04
CA ARG A 59 -16.22 -9.62 -7.10
C ARG A 59 -15.21 -10.73 -6.83
N LYS A 60 -15.67 -11.98 -6.98
CA LYS A 60 -14.78 -13.14 -7.00
C LYS A 60 -14.04 -13.17 -8.33
N LEU A 61 -12.78 -13.58 -8.27
CA LEU A 61 -11.98 -13.84 -9.47
C LEU A 61 -12.49 -15.13 -10.12
N ASN A 62 -12.76 -15.09 -11.42
CA ASN A 62 -13.25 -16.26 -12.16
C ASN A 62 -12.16 -17.34 -12.33
N LEU A 63 -10.90 -16.94 -12.29
CA LEU A 63 -9.74 -17.83 -12.38
C LEU A 63 -8.78 -17.50 -11.24
N VAL A 64 -8.43 -18.50 -10.44
CA VAL A 64 -7.49 -18.36 -9.33
C VAL A 64 -6.45 -19.47 -9.43
N CYS A 65 -5.18 -19.06 -9.41
CA CYS A 65 -4.03 -19.95 -9.54
C CYS A 65 -3.20 -19.88 -8.26
N ASP A 66 -2.61 -21.00 -7.86
CA ASP A 66 -1.79 -21.08 -6.64
C ASP A 66 -0.35 -20.62 -6.87
N SER A 67 0.08 -20.53 -8.14
CA SER A 67 1.42 -20.10 -8.52
C SER A 67 1.45 -19.41 -9.88
N GLU A 68 2.54 -18.69 -10.15
CA GLU A 68 2.81 -18.09 -11.45
C GLU A 68 2.93 -19.15 -12.56
N GLU A 69 3.56 -20.29 -12.27
CA GLU A 69 3.71 -21.41 -13.22
C GLU A 69 2.36 -22.02 -13.62
N THR A 70 1.45 -22.21 -12.66
CA THR A 70 0.10 -22.70 -12.93
C THR A 70 -0.74 -21.69 -13.69
N ALA A 71 -0.55 -20.39 -13.41
CA ALA A 71 -1.14 -19.31 -14.19
C ALA A 71 -0.64 -19.29 -15.64
N ALA A 72 0.67 -19.49 -15.86
CA ALA A 72 1.27 -19.50 -17.19
C ALA A 72 0.76 -20.68 -18.06
N SER A 73 0.50 -21.82 -17.42
CA SER A 73 -0.05 -23.02 -18.07
C SER A 73 -1.58 -23.06 -18.09
N LEU A 74 -2.27 -22.05 -17.56
CA LEU A 74 -3.73 -21.98 -17.38
C LEU A 74 -4.32 -23.16 -16.59
N ASN A 75 -3.50 -23.85 -15.81
CA ASN A 75 -3.91 -24.96 -14.95
C ASN A 75 -4.40 -24.43 -13.60
N CYS A 76 -5.48 -23.65 -13.63
CA CYS A 76 -5.99 -22.91 -12.48
C CYS A 76 -7.41 -23.34 -12.12
N MET A 77 -7.79 -23.05 -10.87
CA MET A 77 -9.16 -23.27 -10.42
C MET A 77 -10.09 -22.23 -11.05
N VAL A 78 -11.16 -22.71 -11.69
CA VAL A 78 -12.21 -21.86 -12.25
C VAL A 78 -13.34 -21.73 -11.22
N ASN A 79 -13.64 -20.50 -10.81
CA ASN A 79 -14.82 -20.21 -10.01
C ASN A 79 -16.03 -20.09 -10.94
N THR A 80 -16.84 -21.14 -11.00
CA THR A 80 -17.97 -21.29 -11.92
C THR A 80 -19.26 -20.62 -11.43
N ASP A 81 -19.17 -19.41 -10.86
CA ASP A 81 -20.33 -18.52 -10.63
C ASP A 81 -20.87 -17.98 -11.98
N CYS A 82 -21.07 -18.87 -12.96
CA CYS A 82 -21.54 -18.59 -14.30
C CYS A 82 -23.07 -18.73 -14.34
N VAL A 83 -23.78 -17.68 -14.73
CA VAL A 83 -25.20 -17.77 -15.05
C VAL A 83 -25.32 -18.44 -16.42
N TYR A 84 -25.73 -19.71 -16.43
CA TYR A 84 -25.97 -20.44 -17.68
C TYR A 84 -27.16 -19.80 -18.40
N GLN A 85 -26.89 -19.10 -19.50
CA GLN A 85 -27.96 -18.69 -20.41
C GLN A 85 -28.21 -19.86 -21.36
N GLN A 86 -29.39 -20.46 -21.26
CA GLN A 86 -29.82 -21.49 -22.21
C GLN A 86 -29.78 -20.88 -23.60
N ALA A 87 -28.99 -21.46 -24.49
CA ALA A 87 -29.10 -21.17 -25.91
C ALA A 87 -30.45 -21.74 -26.36
N GLU A 88 -31.41 -20.86 -26.70
CA GLU A 88 -32.60 -21.29 -27.43
C GLU A 88 -32.12 -21.94 -28.75
N ASN A 89 -32.28 -23.26 -28.85
CA ASN A 89 -32.09 -23.97 -30.10
C ASN A 89 -33.09 -23.42 -31.12
N LYS A 90 -32.57 -23.01 -32.28
CA LYS A 90 -33.34 -22.59 -33.44
C LYS A 90 -33.40 -23.71 -34.48
#